data_AF-A0A8T3KV10-F1
#
_entry.id   AF-A0A8T3KV10-F1
#
_cell.length_a   1.000
_cell.length_b   1.000
_cell.length_c   1.000
_cell.angle_alpha   90.00
_cell.angle_beta   90.00
_cell.angle_gamma   90.00
#
_symmetry.space_group_name_H-M   'P 1'
#
loop_
_entity.id
_entity.type
_entity.pdbx_description
1 polymer ?
#
loop_
_entity_poly.entity_id
_entity_poly.type
_entity_poly.pdbx_seq_one_letter_code
_entity_poly.pdbx_strand_id
1 'polypeptide(L)'
;MPPVGTTIVLKEPLLVPAGQTRVYLQGGAVVSKSKMDRYVPNCNFEIQTLSEDAQEISPESFIVSRLQREMAQVVMLDAPLMVAGLNLAGLDGGVPMVFRGVHLWISSDIQPEVMRLTCRGVLEDMIWARPPSIREMRGAMGDKVDLIFPE
;
A
#
# COMPACT_ATOMS: atom_id res chain seq x y z
N MET A 1 11.04 8.10 -4.73
CA MET A 1 9.58 8.13 -4.46
C MET A 1 9.00 9.28 -5.27
N PRO A 2 7.70 9.24 -5.67
CA PRO A 2 7.09 10.35 -6.38
C PRO A 2 7.13 11.62 -5.53
N PRO A 3 7.53 12.79 -6.07
CA PRO A 3 7.51 14.04 -5.31
C PRO A 3 6.07 14.52 -5.06
N VAL A 4 5.90 15.44 -4.10
CA VAL A 4 4.66 16.22 -3.96
C VAL A 4 4.42 16.99 -5.26
N GLY A 5 3.15 17.12 -5.67
CA GLY A 5 2.76 17.65 -6.98
C GLY A 5 2.72 16.61 -8.09
N THR A 6 3.12 15.35 -7.82
CA THR A 6 2.87 14.23 -8.76
C THR A 6 1.37 14.13 -9.04
N THR A 7 1.01 13.99 -10.32
CA THR A 7 -0.33 13.62 -10.74
C THR A 7 -0.41 12.10 -10.93
N ILE A 8 -1.36 11.47 -10.26
CA ILE A 8 -1.70 10.05 -10.40
C ILE A 8 -2.89 9.96 -11.33
N VAL A 9 -2.69 9.39 -12.52
CA VAL A 9 -3.76 9.24 -13.52
C VAL A 9 -4.29 7.82 -13.47
N LEU A 10 -5.49 7.63 -12.94
CA LEU A 10 -6.21 6.36 -13.00
C LEU A 10 -6.96 6.27 -14.34
N LYS A 11 -6.67 5.22 -15.12
CA LYS A 11 -7.17 5.07 -16.50
C LYS A 11 -8.39 4.16 -16.61
N GLU A 12 -8.64 3.32 -15.61
CA GLU A 12 -9.72 2.34 -15.58
C GLU A 12 -10.40 2.36 -14.21
N PRO A 13 -11.72 2.06 -14.14
CA PRO A 13 -12.42 2.00 -12.86
C PRO A 13 -11.83 0.89 -11.97
N LEU A 14 -11.71 1.18 -10.67
CA LEU A 14 -11.31 0.20 -9.66
C LEU A 14 -12.46 -0.04 -8.70
N LEU A 15 -12.84 -1.31 -8.54
CA LEU A 15 -13.84 -1.71 -7.55
C LEU A 15 -13.17 -2.00 -6.20
N VAL A 16 -13.56 -1.22 -5.18
CA VAL A 16 -13.29 -1.50 -3.78
C VAL A 16 -14.38 -2.47 -3.30
N PRO A 17 -14.02 -3.70 -2.88
CA PRO A 17 -15.02 -4.68 -2.46
C PRO A 17 -15.80 -4.22 -1.22
N ALA A 18 -17.03 -4.72 -1.09
CA ALA A 18 -17.82 -4.62 0.14
C ALA A 18 -17.00 -5.03 1.37
N GLY A 19 -17.17 -4.30 2.48
CA GLY A 19 -16.46 -4.52 3.73
C GLY A 19 -14.97 -4.18 3.66
N GLN A 20 -14.52 -3.43 2.64
CA GLN A 20 -13.14 -2.97 2.50
C GLN A 20 -13.08 -1.48 2.17
N THR A 21 -11.92 -0.88 2.46
CA THR A 21 -11.58 0.50 2.08
C THR A 21 -10.46 0.56 1.07
N ARG A 22 -9.97 -0.60 0.59
CA ARG A 22 -8.77 -0.68 -0.26
C ARG A 22 -8.98 -1.61 -1.43
N VAL A 23 -8.42 -1.21 -2.57
CA VAL A 23 -8.25 -2.04 -3.76
C VAL A 23 -6.76 -2.17 -4.07
N TYR A 24 -6.27 -3.39 -4.24
CA TYR A 24 -4.83 -3.69 -4.36
C TYR A 24 -4.45 -3.98 -5.81
N LEU A 25 -3.26 -3.50 -6.18
CA LEU A 25 -2.64 -3.64 -7.49
C LEU A 25 -1.27 -4.32 -7.32
N GLN A 26 -1.05 -5.41 -8.05
CA GLN A 26 0.23 -6.13 -8.08
C GLN A 26 0.43 -6.73 -9.47
N GLY A 27 1.62 -6.56 -10.03
CA GLY A 27 1.95 -7.06 -11.37
C GLY A 27 1.02 -6.55 -12.49
N GLY A 28 0.45 -5.35 -12.34
CA GLY A 28 -0.48 -4.76 -13.31
C GLY A 28 -1.93 -5.25 -13.23
N ALA A 29 -2.25 -6.10 -12.26
CA ALA A 29 -3.60 -6.62 -12.05
C ALA A 29 -4.19 -6.17 -10.72
N VAL A 30 -5.52 -6.09 -10.65
CA VAL A 30 -6.25 -5.99 -9.39
C VAL A 30 -6.19 -7.35 -8.70
N VAL A 31 -5.72 -7.38 -7.45
CA VAL A 31 -5.58 -8.60 -6.65
C VAL A 31 -6.34 -8.47 -5.34
N SER A 32 -6.87 -9.59 -4.82
CA SER A 32 -7.40 -9.59 -3.46
C SER A 32 -6.26 -9.57 -2.45
N LYS A 33 -6.50 -8.98 -1.28
CA LYS A 33 -5.52 -8.96 -0.17
C LYS A 33 -5.00 -10.37 0.18
N SER A 34 -5.85 -11.39 0.09
CA SER A 34 -5.51 -12.78 0.38
C SER A 34 -4.62 -13.46 -0.67
N LYS A 35 -4.65 -12.99 -1.93
CA LYS A 35 -3.86 -13.55 -3.04
C LYS A 35 -2.60 -12.74 -3.35
N MET A 36 -2.42 -11.60 -2.68
CA MET A 36 -1.26 -10.74 -2.85
C MET A 36 0.00 -11.45 -2.37
N ASP A 37 0.99 -11.57 -3.25
CA ASP A 37 2.31 -12.11 -2.91
C ASP A 37 3.07 -11.08 -2.08
N ARG A 38 3.52 -11.50 -0.89
CA ARG A 38 4.25 -10.63 0.04
C ARG A 38 5.68 -10.34 -0.42
N TYR A 39 6.21 -11.11 -1.36
CA TYR A 39 7.56 -10.96 -1.90
C TYR A 39 7.59 -10.23 -3.24
N VAL A 40 6.48 -9.60 -3.63
CA VAL A 40 6.37 -8.77 -4.83
C VAL A 40 5.83 -7.39 -4.45
N PRO A 41 6.42 -6.28 -4.94
CA PRO A 41 5.91 -4.93 -4.70
C PRO A 41 4.45 -4.77 -5.09
N ASN A 42 3.71 -3.97 -4.34
CA ASN A 42 2.29 -3.71 -4.58
C ASN A 42 1.95 -2.23 -4.35
N CYS A 43 0.83 -1.81 -4.90
CA CYS A 43 0.19 -0.53 -4.58
C CYS A 43 -1.29 -0.76 -4.22
N ASN A 44 -1.93 0.18 -3.55
CA ASN A 44 -3.36 0.16 -3.28
C ASN A 44 -3.91 1.58 -3.19
N PHE A 45 -5.07 1.79 -3.80
CA PHE A 45 -5.89 2.95 -3.51
C PHE A 45 -6.70 2.69 -2.25
N GLU A 46 -6.92 3.74 -1.48
CA GLU A 46 -7.70 3.71 -0.26
C GLU A 46 -8.74 4.83 -0.29
N ILE A 47 -9.97 4.46 0.09
CA ILE A 47 -11.09 5.37 0.29
C ILE A 47 -11.34 5.57 1.79
N GLN A 48 -11.98 6.68 2.15
CA GLN A 48 -12.21 7.05 3.55
C GLN A 48 -13.28 6.18 4.21
N THR A 49 -14.35 5.88 3.50
CA THR A 49 -15.55 5.26 4.04
C THR A 49 -15.61 3.77 3.79
N LEU A 50 -15.92 3.03 4.86
CA LEU A 50 -16.25 1.61 4.78
C LEU A 50 -17.73 1.48 4.41
N SER A 51 -18.06 0.59 3.49
CA SER A 51 -19.43 0.28 3.09
C SER A 51 -19.65 -1.22 3.04
N GLU A 52 -20.89 -1.65 3.29
CA GLU A 52 -21.35 -3.03 3.06
C GLU A 52 -21.59 -3.32 1.57
N ASP A 53 -21.64 -2.28 0.75
CA ASP A 53 -21.71 -2.37 -0.71
C ASP A 53 -20.34 -2.14 -1.35
N ALA A 54 -20.14 -2.70 -2.55
CA ALA A 54 -18.95 -2.40 -3.33
C ALA A 54 -18.95 -0.93 -3.76
N GLN A 55 -17.78 -0.29 -3.68
CA GLN A 55 -17.60 1.11 -4.04
C GLN A 55 -16.67 1.21 -5.25
N GLU A 56 -16.89 2.19 -6.11
CA GLU A 56 -16.05 2.40 -7.29
C GLU A 56 -15.15 3.63 -7.11
N ILE A 57 -13.91 3.51 -7.57
CA ILE A 57 -13.02 4.63 -7.87
C ILE A 57 -12.99 4.78 -9.38
N SER A 58 -13.63 5.82 -9.90
CA SER A 58 -13.74 6.06 -11.34
C SER A 58 -12.45 6.66 -11.92
N PRO A 59 -12.17 6.51 -13.23
CA PRO A 59 -10.99 7.08 -13.88
C PRO A 59 -10.89 8.60 -13.72
N GLU A 60 -9.74 9.08 -13.24
CA GLU A 60 -9.48 10.50 -13.01
C GLU A 60 -7.99 10.76 -12.73
N SER A 61 -7.63 12.03 -12.53
CA SER A 61 -6.33 12.47 -12.06
C SER A 61 -6.41 12.96 -10.61
N PHE A 62 -5.52 12.44 -9.76
CA PHE A 62 -5.39 12.87 -8.37
C PHE A 62 -4.06 13.57 -8.15
N ILE A 63 -4.06 14.66 -7.39
CA ILE A 63 -2.82 15.38 -7.06
C ILE A 63 -2.26 14.89 -5.73
N VAL A 64 -0.98 14.53 -5.71
CA VAL A 64 -0.27 14.17 -4.48
C VAL A 64 0.04 15.44 -3.69
N SER A 65 -0.61 15.62 -2.55
CA SER A 65 -0.44 16.78 -1.66
C SER A 65 0.57 16.52 -0.54
N ARG A 66 0.75 15.25 -0.12
CA ARG A 66 1.69 14.89 0.95
C ARG A 66 2.28 13.50 0.77
N LEU A 67 3.56 13.38 1.10
CA LEU A 67 4.29 12.12 1.16
C LEU A 67 4.59 11.72 2.60
N GLN A 68 4.38 10.45 2.95
CA GLN A 68 4.73 9.90 4.25
C GLN A 68 5.36 8.52 4.08
N ARG A 69 6.53 8.29 4.70
CA ARG A 69 7.12 6.95 4.74
C ARG A 69 6.27 6.03 5.61
N GLU A 70 6.11 4.80 5.17
CA GLU A 70 5.37 3.77 5.86
C GLU A 70 6.30 2.60 6.23
N MET A 71 6.06 2.03 7.41
CA MET A 71 6.58 0.75 7.83
C MET A 71 5.44 -0.04 8.46
N ALA A 72 5.20 -1.24 7.97
CA ALA A 72 4.21 -2.15 8.53
C ALA A 72 4.92 -3.43 9.00
N GLN A 73 4.90 -3.68 10.30
CA GLN A 73 5.43 -4.92 10.87
C GLN A 73 4.43 -6.06 10.64
N VAL A 74 4.92 -7.21 10.20
CA VAL A 74 4.12 -8.43 10.19
C VAL A 74 4.24 -9.08 11.55
N VAL A 75 3.18 -8.98 12.37
CA VAL A 75 3.10 -9.73 13.62
C VAL A 75 2.69 -11.16 13.27
N MET A 76 3.55 -12.14 13.54
CA MET A 76 3.15 -13.54 13.52
C MET A 76 2.24 -13.78 14.72
N LEU A 77 0.92 -13.84 14.50
CA LEU A 77 -0.08 -14.11 15.53
C LEU A 77 -0.11 -15.59 15.98
N ASP A 78 0.71 -16.46 15.38
CA ASP A 78 0.71 -17.90 15.65
C ASP A 78 1.71 -18.34 16.74
N ALA A 79 2.42 -17.41 17.39
CA ALA A 79 3.18 -17.75 18.59
C ALA A 79 2.22 -17.79 19.79
N PRO A 80 2.04 -18.93 20.49
CA PRO A 80 1.23 -18.97 21.69
C PRO A 80 1.80 -17.97 22.71
N LEU A 81 0.93 -17.16 23.30
CA LEU A 81 1.28 -16.20 24.34
C LEU A 81 1.76 -16.99 25.58
N MET A 82 3.07 -17.18 25.70
CA MET A 82 3.70 -17.88 26.82
C MET A 82 3.74 -16.94 28.03
N VAL A 83 2.78 -17.07 28.95
CA VAL A 83 2.61 -16.16 30.12
C VAL A 83 3.42 -16.59 31.36
N ALA A 84 4.39 -17.49 31.20
CA ALA A 84 5.24 -17.95 32.30
C ALA A 84 6.69 -18.12 31.83
N GLY A 85 7.44 -17.01 31.84
CA GLY A 85 8.86 -17.02 31.60
C GLY A 85 9.42 -15.64 31.91
N LEU A 86 10.25 -15.56 32.94
CA LEU A 86 11.04 -14.38 33.26
C LEU A 86 12.01 -14.15 32.09
N ASN A 87 11.56 -13.42 31.06
CA ASN A 87 12.38 -13.07 29.91
C ASN A 87 13.40 -12.01 30.35
N LEU A 88 14.57 -12.47 30.79
CA LEU A 88 15.79 -11.68 30.76
C LEU A 88 15.94 -11.15 29.33
N ALA A 89 15.79 -9.84 29.21
CA ALA A 89 15.76 -9.07 27.97
C ALA A 89 16.67 -9.62 26.84
N GLY A 90 16.04 -10.04 25.74
CA GLY A 90 16.44 -9.56 24.41
C GLY A 90 17.46 -10.35 23.58
N LEU A 91 17.55 -11.68 23.65
CA LEU A 91 18.54 -12.43 22.85
C LEU A 91 18.01 -13.54 21.92
N ASP A 92 16.69 -13.77 21.82
CA ASP A 92 16.15 -14.85 20.95
C ASP A 92 15.04 -14.39 19.98
N GLY A 93 14.94 -13.08 19.74
CA GLY A 93 13.99 -12.50 18.78
C GLY A 93 14.70 -12.17 17.47
N GLY A 94 14.46 -12.95 16.42
CA GLY A 94 14.95 -12.64 15.07
C GLY A 94 14.59 -11.21 14.62
N VAL A 95 15.32 -10.68 13.62
CA VAL A 95 15.01 -9.35 13.06
C VAL A 95 13.56 -9.37 12.56
N PRO A 96 12.70 -8.41 12.95
CA PRO A 96 11.32 -8.43 12.52
C PRO A 96 11.23 -8.25 11.01
N MET A 97 10.42 -9.07 10.34
CA MET A 97 10.06 -8.86 8.95
C MET A 97 9.03 -7.73 8.84
N VAL A 98 9.28 -6.79 7.93
CA VAL A 98 8.43 -5.62 7.73
C VAL A 98 8.23 -5.36 6.24
N PHE A 99 7.15 -4.67 5.92
CA PHE A 99 7.05 -3.91 4.68
C PHE A 99 7.56 -2.49 4.94
N ARG A 100 8.36 -1.96 4.02
CA ARG A 100 8.57 -0.52 3.91
C ARG A 100 7.87 0.01 2.67
N GLY A 101 7.30 1.19 2.79
CA GLY A 101 6.48 1.77 1.74
C GLY A 101 6.39 3.29 1.81
N VAL A 102 5.48 3.81 1.02
CA VAL A 102 5.14 5.22 0.97
C VAL A 102 3.64 5.40 0.85
N HIS A 103 3.12 6.30 1.66
CA HIS A 103 1.79 6.88 1.53
C HIS A 103 1.88 8.16 0.71
N LEU A 104 1.14 8.18 -0.39
CA LEU A 104 0.89 9.37 -1.21
C LEU A 104 -0.53 9.81 -0.90
N TRP A 105 -0.65 10.85 -0.07
CA TRP A 105 -1.94 11.48 0.22
C TRP A 105 -2.35 12.29 -0.98
N ILE A 106 -3.57 12.04 -1.44
CA ILE A 106 -4.06 12.54 -2.73
C ILE A 106 -5.37 13.28 -2.53
N SER A 107 -5.65 14.19 -3.45
CA SER A 107 -6.87 15.00 -3.46
C SER A 107 -7.50 15.00 -4.85
N SER A 108 -8.82 15.02 -4.88
CA SER A 108 -9.66 15.24 -6.05
C SER A 108 -10.89 16.04 -5.64
N ASP A 109 -11.31 16.97 -6.50
CA ASP A 109 -12.55 17.73 -6.33
C ASP A 109 -13.79 16.93 -6.77
N ILE A 110 -13.59 15.88 -7.57
CA ILE A 110 -14.66 15.03 -8.12
C ILE A 110 -14.89 13.81 -7.23
N GLN A 111 -13.81 13.20 -6.72
CA GLN A 111 -13.82 11.99 -5.89
C GLN A 111 -13.09 12.23 -4.55
N PRO A 112 -13.61 13.09 -3.66
CA PRO A 112 -12.96 13.45 -2.39
C PRO A 112 -12.83 12.27 -1.41
N GLU A 113 -13.61 11.20 -1.60
CA GLU A 113 -13.51 9.97 -0.81
C GLU A 113 -12.20 9.20 -1.05
N VAL A 114 -11.51 9.41 -2.17
CA VAL A 114 -10.25 8.73 -2.50
C VAL A 114 -9.10 9.48 -1.84
N MET A 115 -8.56 8.92 -0.76
CA MET A 115 -7.66 9.66 0.12
C MET A 115 -6.17 9.36 -0.08
N ARG A 116 -5.82 8.18 -0.60
CA ARG A 116 -4.43 7.72 -0.57
C ARG A 116 -4.11 6.66 -1.62
N LEU A 117 -2.96 6.80 -2.25
CA LEU A 117 -2.24 5.71 -2.91
C LEU A 117 -1.10 5.26 -1.99
N THR A 118 -1.07 3.99 -1.62
CA THR A 118 0.04 3.41 -0.83
C THR A 118 0.78 2.38 -1.65
N CYS A 119 2.10 2.54 -1.80
CA CYS A 119 2.95 1.55 -2.45
C CYS A 119 3.98 0.97 -1.48
N ARG A 120 4.10 -0.37 -1.47
CA ARG A 120 4.95 -1.14 -0.56
C ARG A 120 5.96 -1.96 -1.33
N GLY A 121 7.15 -2.10 -0.74
CA GLY A 121 8.16 -3.04 -1.18
C GLY A 121 7.78 -4.47 -0.78
N VAL A 122 8.76 -5.35 -0.82
CA VAL A 122 8.61 -6.74 -0.42
C VAL A 122 8.67 -6.88 1.10
N LEU A 123 8.13 -8.00 1.60
CA LEU A 123 8.35 -8.43 2.98
C LEU A 123 9.80 -8.88 3.14
N GLU A 124 10.49 -8.26 4.08
CA GLU A 124 11.92 -8.49 4.27
C GLU A 124 12.30 -8.15 5.71
N ASP A 125 13.44 -8.66 6.18
CA ASP A 125 14.03 -8.23 7.44
C ASP A 125 14.15 -6.71 7.51
N MET A 126 13.80 -6.12 8.65
CA MET A 126 13.72 -4.66 8.85
C MET A 126 14.96 -3.87 8.40
N ILE A 127 16.14 -4.47 8.47
CA ILE A 127 17.42 -3.86 8.07
C ILE A 127 17.61 -3.82 6.54
N TRP A 128 16.97 -4.72 5.81
CA TRP A 128 17.05 -4.84 4.35
C TRP A 128 15.78 -4.36 3.63
N ALA A 129 14.65 -4.31 4.35
CA ALA A 129 13.39 -3.82 3.83
C ALA A 129 13.53 -2.38 3.31
N ARG A 130 12.99 -2.12 2.12
CA ARG A 130 13.02 -0.81 1.45
C ARG A 130 11.67 -0.47 0.81
N PRO A 131 11.33 0.83 0.69
CA PRO A 131 10.24 1.24 -0.18
C PRO A 131 10.47 0.78 -1.63
N PRO A 132 9.40 0.64 -2.43
CA PRO A 132 9.56 0.30 -3.84
C PRO A 132 10.17 1.49 -4.59
N SER A 133 10.92 1.20 -5.64
CA SER A 133 11.37 2.16 -6.64
C SER A 133 10.20 2.62 -7.51
N ILE A 134 10.37 3.72 -8.26
CA ILE A 134 9.35 4.18 -9.23
C ILE A 134 9.02 3.11 -10.26
N ARG A 135 10.04 2.35 -10.71
CA ARG A 135 9.85 1.26 -11.68
C ARG A 135 8.98 0.15 -11.10
N GLU A 136 9.22 -0.23 -9.84
CA GLU A 136 8.42 -1.23 -9.15
C GLU A 136 6.98 -0.75 -8.89
N MET A 137 6.79 0.53 -8.54
CA MET A 137 5.46 1.12 -8.42
C MET A 137 4.69 1.04 -9.74
N ARG A 138 5.32 1.45 -10.85
CA ARG A 138 4.73 1.35 -12.20
C ARG A 138 4.42 -0.09 -12.57
N GLY A 139 5.32 -1.03 -12.28
CA GLY A 139 5.08 -2.46 -12.52
C GLY A 139 3.92 -3.03 -11.69
N ALA A 140 3.77 -2.59 -10.44
CA ALA A 140 2.66 -3.01 -9.59
C ALA A 140 1.31 -2.52 -10.13
N MET A 141 1.23 -1.27 -10.60
CA MET A 141 0.00 -0.67 -11.13
C MET A 141 -0.28 -1.03 -12.58
N GLY A 142 0.75 -1.36 -13.37
CA GLY A 142 0.64 -1.66 -14.79
C GLY A 142 0.04 -0.51 -15.58
N ASP A 143 -0.70 -0.84 -16.63
CA ASP A 143 -1.30 0.15 -17.54
C ASP A 143 -2.49 0.91 -16.93
N LYS A 144 -2.93 0.52 -15.72
CA LYS A 144 -4.09 1.12 -15.04
C LYS A 144 -3.81 2.50 -14.48
N VAL A 145 -2.55 2.79 -14.12
CA VAL A 145 -2.19 4.03 -13.43
C VAL A 145 -0.88 4.58 -13.94
N ASP A 146 -0.88 5.87 -14.31
CA ASP A 146 0.35 6.61 -14.60
C ASP A 146 0.76 7.52 -13.45
N LEU A 147 2.07 7.71 -13.32
CA LEU A 147 2.67 8.70 -12.44
C LEU A 147 3.33 9.77 -13.31
N ILE A 148 2.72 10.96 -13.34
CA ILE A 148 3.22 12.15 -14.02
C ILE A 148 3.87 13.06 -12.97
N PHE A 149 5.17 13.29 -13.09
CA PHE A 149 5.90 14.12 -12.15
C PHE A 149 5.83 15.60 -12.54
N PRO A 150 5.83 16.52 -11.57
CA PRO A 150 5.96 17.95 -11.85
C PRO A 150 7.32 18.22 -12.51
N GLU A 151 7.37 19.31 -13.29
CA GLU A 151 8.62 19.83 -13.88
C GLU A 151 9.62 20.32 -12.82
#